data_AF-A0ABD3V1H0-F1
#
_entry.id   AF-A0ABD3V1H0-F1
#
_cell.length_a   1.000
_cell.length_b   1.000
_cell.length_c   1.000
_cell.angle_alpha   90.00
_cell.angle_beta   90.00
_cell.angle_gamma   90.00
#
_symmetry.space_group_name_H-M   'P 1'
#
loop_
_entity.id
_entity.type
_entity.pdbx_description
1 polymer ?
#
loop_
_entity_poly.entity_id
_entity_poly.type
_entity_poly.pdbx_seq_one_letter_code
_entity_poly.pdbx_strand_id
1 'polypeptide(L)'
;MRKYVFSMMRRISNSKNNSNQVEIGSDAPCGIDGNWINQLGSTMKITCRKGTLRGRYRSSVGEASDFYELSGRYTMTGANQEDCVVGFSVAWNNDVRGNSNSTTSWTGLYYASERIIHTHWILTRYREIDSLWATNLVGHDDFRRV
;
A
#
# COMPACT_ATOMS: atom_id res chain seq x y z
N MET A 1 14.15 -14.34 31.91
CA MET A 1 14.40 -13.38 30.81
C MET A 1 13.67 -13.87 29.56
N ARG A 2 12.72 -13.07 29.06
CA ARG A 2 11.66 -13.46 28.11
C ARG A 2 12.21 -13.68 26.69
N LYS A 3 11.91 -14.84 26.10
CA LYS A 3 12.03 -15.11 24.66
C LYS A 3 10.73 -14.67 23.96
N TYR A 4 10.71 -13.49 23.36
CA TYR A 4 9.66 -13.09 22.40
C TYR A 4 10.32 -12.52 21.16
N VAL A 5 10.82 -13.42 20.30
CA VAL A 5 11.09 -13.07 18.90
C VAL A 5 10.72 -14.30 18.07
N PHE A 6 9.93 -14.07 17.02
CA PHE A 6 9.44 -15.03 16.02
C PHE A 6 8.33 -16.03 16.43
N SER A 7 7.11 -15.49 16.53
CA SER A 7 5.88 -16.29 16.34
C SER A 7 4.84 -15.47 15.56
N MET A 8 5.07 -15.29 14.26
CA MET A 8 4.05 -14.75 13.34
C MET A 8 3.99 -15.50 12.00
N MET A 9 4.59 -16.69 11.90
CA MET A 9 4.71 -17.45 10.64
C MET A 9 4.24 -18.91 10.75
N ARG A 10 3.33 -19.25 11.67
CA ARG A 10 2.84 -20.63 11.77
C ARG A 10 1.35 -20.73 12.05
N ARG A 11 0.56 -20.64 10.98
CA ARG A 11 -0.72 -21.37 10.82
C ARG A 11 -1.15 -21.35 9.36
N ILE A 12 -0.50 -22.18 8.55
CA ILE A 12 -1.18 -22.84 7.43
C ILE A 12 -1.08 -24.34 7.74
N SER A 13 -2.24 -24.93 7.98
CA SER A 13 -2.47 -26.32 8.35
C SER A 13 -1.97 -27.28 7.26
N ASN A 14 -1.46 -28.43 7.69
CA ASN A 14 -1.18 -29.60 6.87
C ASN A 14 -2.34 -29.96 5.94
N SER A 15 -2.04 -30.09 4.65
CA SER A 15 -2.71 -31.01 3.72
C SER A 15 -1.62 -31.77 2.98
N LYS A 16 -1.66 -33.11 3.02
CA LYS A 16 -0.71 -33.99 2.34
C LYS A 16 -0.98 -33.99 0.83
N ASN A 17 0.11 -33.93 0.06
CA ASN A 17 0.33 -34.43 -1.29
C ASN A 17 -0.85 -34.42 -2.28
N ASN A 18 -0.78 -33.52 -3.26
CA ASN A 18 -0.90 -33.94 -4.64
C ASN A 18 -0.01 -33.07 -5.55
N SER A 19 0.95 -33.72 -6.19
CA SER A 19 1.87 -33.14 -7.18
C SER A 19 1.09 -32.64 -8.38
N ASN A 20 0.85 -31.32 -8.45
CA ASN A 20 0.63 -30.49 -9.64
C ASN A 20 0.35 -29.04 -9.23
N GLN A 21 1.17 -28.46 -8.35
CA GLN A 21 1.17 -27.00 -8.22
C GLN A 21 2.07 -26.45 -9.32
N VAL A 22 1.43 -26.09 -10.44
CA VAL A 22 1.99 -25.07 -11.33
C VAL A 22 2.25 -23.88 -10.42
N GLU A 23 3.52 -23.51 -10.24
CA GLU A 23 3.86 -22.18 -9.74
C GLU A 23 3.33 -21.19 -10.77
N ILE A 24 2.06 -20.85 -10.65
CA ILE A 24 1.49 -19.71 -11.34
C ILE A 24 2.09 -18.51 -10.60
N GLY A 25 3.33 -18.15 -10.96
CA GLY A 25 3.79 -16.78 -10.80
C GLY A 25 2.84 -15.94 -11.63
N SER A 26 1.72 -15.53 -11.04
CA SER A 26 0.60 -15.00 -11.80
C SER A 26 0.99 -13.64 -12.35
N ASP A 27 1.36 -13.65 -13.63
CA ASP A 27 1.29 -12.50 -14.53
C ASP A 27 -0.18 -12.10 -14.80
N ALA A 28 -1.14 -12.72 -14.10
CA ALA A 28 -2.53 -12.27 -14.04
C ALA A 28 -2.56 -10.82 -13.51
N PRO A 29 -3.25 -9.90 -14.20
CA PRO A 29 -3.43 -8.54 -13.71
C PRO A 29 -4.06 -8.62 -12.32
N CYS A 30 -3.44 -8.01 -11.32
CA CYS A 30 -3.91 -8.06 -9.94
C CYS A 30 -5.23 -7.28 -9.69
N GLY A 31 -5.91 -6.85 -10.76
CA GLY A 31 -7.16 -6.09 -10.70
C GLY A 31 -7.01 -4.62 -10.31
N ILE A 32 -5.92 -4.20 -9.62
CA ILE A 32 -5.81 -2.82 -9.11
C ILE A 32 -5.12 -1.82 -10.04
N ASP A 33 -4.64 -2.25 -11.20
CA ASP A 33 -4.09 -1.34 -12.21
C ASP A 33 -5.08 -0.24 -12.60
N GLY A 34 -4.56 0.98 -12.72
CA GLY A 34 -5.31 2.11 -13.24
C GLY A 34 -5.17 3.39 -12.41
N ASN A 35 -6.13 4.28 -12.60
CA ASN A 35 -6.22 5.56 -11.93
C ASN A 35 -7.27 5.51 -10.81
N TRP A 36 -6.95 6.17 -9.71
CA TRP A 36 -7.74 6.16 -8.50
C TRP A 36 -7.78 7.56 -7.88
N ILE A 37 -8.86 7.83 -7.14
CA ILE A 37 -9.08 9.07 -6.39
C ILE A 37 -9.59 8.74 -4.98
N ASN A 38 -9.09 9.43 -3.95
CA ASN A 38 -9.59 9.29 -2.58
C ASN A 38 -10.65 10.34 -2.24
N GLN A 39 -11.21 10.24 -1.02
CA GLN A 39 -12.23 11.18 -0.51
C GLN A 39 -11.73 12.62 -0.33
N LEU A 40 -10.42 12.85 -0.33
CA LEU A 40 -9.80 14.18 -0.29
C LEU A 40 -9.52 14.76 -1.69
N GLY A 41 -9.85 14.01 -2.75
CA GLY A 41 -9.59 14.36 -4.14
C GLY A 41 -8.15 14.11 -4.59
N SER A 42 -7.30 13.50 -3.76
CA SER A 42 -5.94 13.07 -4.14
C SER A 42 -6.03 11.94 -5.15
N THR A 43 -5.14 11.93 -6.14
CA THR A 43 -5.16 10.96 -7.25
C THR A 43 -3.92 10.10 -7.28
N MET A 44 -4.06 8.82 -7.63
CA MET A 44 -2.92 7.94 -7.91
C MET A 44 -3.10 7.19 -9.22
N LYS A 45 -1.99 6.93 -9.90
CA LYS A 45 -1.91 5.98 -11.02
C LYS A 45 -0.97 4.86 -10.61
N ILE A 46 -1.48 3.63 -10.54
CA ILE A 46 -0.69 2.47 -10.12
C ILE A 46 -0.69 1.38 -11.20
N THR A 47 0.44 0.69 -11.26
CA THR A 47 0.62 -0.56 -11.99
C THR A 47 1.10 -1.63 -11.03
N CYS A 48 0.69 -2.86 -11.30
CA CYS A 48 0.97 -4.01 -10.50
C CYS A 48 1.56 -5.11 -11.35
N ARG A 49 2.64 -5.70 -10.84
CA ARG A 49 3.32 -6.79 -11.53
C ARG A 49 4.09 -7.64 -10.54
N LYS A 50 3.83 -8.95 -10.55
CA LYS A 50 4.57 -9.94 -9.75
C LYS A 50 4.66 -9.54 -8.26
N GLY A 51 3.51 -9.18 -7.68
CA GLY A 51 3.40 -8.74 -6.28
C GLY A 51 3.93 -7.34 -5.98
N THR A 52 4.39 -6.59 -6.99
CA THR A 52 4.92 -5.22 -6.84
C THR A 52 3.85 -4.20 -7.23
N LEU A 53 3.81 -3.08 -6.52
CA LEU A 53 3.11 -1.86 -6.93
C LEU A 53 4.11 -0.78 -7.28
N ARG A 54 3.89 -0.10 -8.41
CA ARG A 54 4.62 1.10 -8.81
C ARG A 54 3.65 2.13 -9.35
N GLY A 55 3.97 3.40 -9.24
CA GLY A 55 3.06 4.42 -9.71
C GLY A 55 3.46 5.81 -9.32
N ARG A 56 2.50 6.73 -9.46
CA ARG A 56 2.64 8.11 -9.00
C ARG A 56 1.41 8.52 -8.22
N TYR A 57 1.64 9.34 -7.21
CA TYR A 57 0.60 9.89 -6.33
C TYR A 57 0.65 11.42 -6.39
N ARG A 58 -0.51 12.06 -6.50
CA ARG A 58 -0.66 13.52 -6.38
C ARG A 58 -1.64 13.80 -5.25
N SER A 59 -1.16 14.46 -4.20
CA SER A 59 -2.03 14.90 -3.12
C SER A 59 -2.79 16.16 -3.52
N SER A 60 -4.05 16.24 -3.10
CA SER A 60 -4.87 17.45 -3.24
C SER A 60 -4.86 18.32 -1.98
N VAL A 61 -4.18 17.87 -0.92
CA VAL A 61 -4.06 18.56 0.36
C VAL A 61 -2.63 18.50 0.92
N GLY A 62 -2.37 19.35 1.91
CA GLY A 62 -1.11 19.38 2.64
C GLY A 62 0.04 19.98 1.86
N GLU A 63 1.24 19.74 2.35
CA GLU A 63 2.46 20.27 1.76
C GLU A 63 2.93 19.36 0.60
N ALA A 64 2.17 19.31 -0.50
CA ALA A 64 2.50 18.55 -1.69
C ALA A 64 2.17 19.32 -2.99
N SER A 65 3.02 19.19 -4.01
CA SER A 65 2.81 19.79 -5.34
C SER A 65 3.20 18.79 -6.41
N ASP A 66 2.37 18.66 -7.46
CA ASP A 66 2.59 17.70 -8.56
C ASP A 66 2.67 16.23 -8.08
N PHE A 67 3.24 15.35 -8.90
CA PHE A 67 3.36 13.92 -8.65
C PHE A 67 4.59 13.56 -7.81
N TYR A 68 4.42 12.51 -7.01
CA TYR A 68 5.46 11.83 -6.24
C TYR A 68 5.46 10.35 -6.63
N GLU A 69 6.64 9.72 -6.61
CA GLU A 69 6.77 8.29 -6.87
C GLU A 69 6.12 7.47 -5.75
N LEU A 70 5.38 6.44 -6.16
CA LEU A 70 4.71 5.48 -5.29
C LEU A 70 5.30 4.10 -5.55
N SER A 71 5.66 3.41 -4.46
CA SER A 71 6.14 2.03 -4.53
C SER A 71 5.54 1.17 -3.43
N GLY A 72 5.31 -0.10 -3.70
CA GLY A 72 4.65 -0.98 -2.75
C GLY A 72 4.62 -2.45 -3.16
N ARG A 73 3.83 -3.22 -2.44
CA ARG A 73 3.60 -4.65 -2.65
C ARG A 73 2.10 -4.96 -2.54
N TYR A 74 1.70 -6.07 -3.15
CA TYR A 74 0.38 -6.65 -2.95
C TYR A 74 0.47 -8.17 -2.86
N THR A 75 -0.59 -8.79 -2.35
CA THR A 75 -0.79 -10.24 -2.37
C THR A 75 -2.26 -10.53 -2.63
N MET A 76 -2.54 -11.39 -3.60
CA MET A 76 -3.90 -11.82 -3.92
C MET A 76 -4.49 -12.61 -2.74
N THR A 77 -5.77 -12.42 -2.47
CA THR A 77 -6.52 -13.10 -1.40
C THR A 77 -7.96 -13.38 -1.84
N GLY A 78 -8.71 -14.08 -1.00
CA GLY A 78 -10.07 -14.54 -1.31
C GLY A 78 -10.10 -15.86 -2.08
N ALA A 79 -11.27 -16.51 -2.11
CA ALA A 79 -11.45 -17.83 -2.72
C ALA A 79 -11.10 -17.86 -4.22
N ASN A 80 -11.36 -16.75 -4.92
CA ASN A 80 -11.12 -16.61 -6.35
C ASN A 80 -9.85 -15.82 -6.68
N GLN A 81 -9.06 -15.41 -5.68
CA GLN A 81 -7.90 -14.52 -5.87
C GLN A 81 -8.26 -13.23 -6.62
N GLU A 82 -9.37 -12.58 -6.27
CA GLU A 82 -9.82 -11.32 -6.87
C GLU A 82 -9.52 -10.12 -5.97
N ASP A 83 -9.50 -10.33 -4.65
CA ASP A 83 -9.17 -9.31 -3.66
C ASP A 83 -7.66 -9.23 -3.44
N CYS A 84 -7.17 -8.11 -2.91
CA CYS A 84 -5.74 -7.93 -2.60
C CYS A 84 -5.52 -7.33 -1.22
N VAL A 85 -4.56 -7.85 -0.48
CA VAL A 85 -3.88 -7.07 0.58
C VAL A 85 -2.85 -6.18 -0.11
N VAL A 86 -2.85 -4.89 0.21
CA VAL A 86 -1.96 -3.91 -0.43
C VAL A 86 -1.20 -3.11 0.62
N GLY A 87 0.02 -2.71 0.27
CA GLY A 87 0.78 -1.73 1.02
C GLY A 87 1.68 -0.93 0.10
N PHE A 88 1.66 0.38 0.20
CA PHE A 88 2.49 1.27 -0.62
C PHE A 88 2.90 2.52 0.15
N SER A 89 3.98 3.14 -0.29
CA SER A 89 4.54 4.32 0.35
C SER A 89 4.90 5.39 -0.68
N VAL A 90 4.84 6.64 -0.21
CA VAL A 90 5.25 7.84 -0.95
C VAL A 90 6.18 8.63 -0.04
N ALA A 91 7.39 8.91 -0.52
CA ALA A 91 8.26 9.91 0.08
C ALA A 91 7.89 11.28 -0.50
N TRP A 92 7.65 12.28 0.35
CA TRP A 92 7.20 13.60 -0.07
C TRP A 92 8.38 14.49 -0.52
N ASN A 93 9.10 14.01 -1.52
CA ASN A 93 10.20 14.70 -2.18
C ASN A 93 10.08 14.56 -3.69
N ASN A 94 10.09 15.69 -4.40
CA ASN A 94 10.15 15.75 -5.87
C ASN A 94 10.84 17.04 -6.32
N ASP A 95 11.12 17.15 -7.62
CA ASP A 95 11.87 18.29 -8.15
C ASP A 95 11.05 19.60 -8.16
N VAL A 96 9.72 19.50 -8.10
CA VAL A 96 8.81 20.66 -8.19
C VAL A 96 8.66 21.36 -6.85
N ARG A 97 8.44 20.60 -5.77
CA ARG A 97 8.28 21.14 -4.41
C ARG A 97 9.58 21.11 -3.61
N GLY A 98 10.46 20.17 -3.92
CA GLY A 98 11.55 19.78 -3.04
C GLY A 98 11.09 18.81 -1.94
N ASN A 99 11.90 18.71 -0.89
CA ASN A 99 11.74 17.73 0.16
C ASN A 99 10.89 18.25 1.33
N SER A 100 9.76 17.61 1.60
CA SER A 100 8.87 17.92 2.73
C SER A 100 9.24 17.15 4.01
N ASN A 101 10.41 16.51 4.04
CA ASN A 101 10.97 15.76 5.17
C ASN A 101 9.98 14.79 5.81
N SER A 102 9.21 14.10 4.99
CA SER A 102 8.17 13.18 5.44
C SER A 102 7.92 12.06 4.44
N THR A 103 7.31 10.99 4.95
CA THR A 103 6.86 9.84 4.17
C THR A 103 5.48 9.40 4.67
N THR A 104 4.64 8.92 3.77
CA THR A 104 3.38 8.28 4.13
C THR A 104 3.37 6.85 3.61
N SER A 105 2.94 5.92 4.46
CA SER A 105 2.66 4.54 4.05
C SER A 105 1.19 4.24 4.26
N TRP A 106 0.56 3.66 3.24
CA TRP A 106 -0.80 3.14 3.27
C TRP A 106 -0.74 1.62 3.32
N THR A 107 -1.66 1.03 4.07
CA THR A 107 -1.88 -0.42 4.13
C THR A 107 -3.36 -0.70 4.16
N GLY A 108 -3.79 -1.77 3.49
CA GLY A 108 -5.21 -2.08 3.45
C GLY A 108 -5.60 -3.20 2.50
N LEU A 109 -6.86 -3.15 2.06
CA LEU A 109 -7.52 -4.18 1.28
C LEU A 109 -8.19 -3.55 0.05
N TYR A 110 -7.98 -4.19 -1.09
CA TYR A 110 -8.79 -4.00 -2.28
C TYR A 110 -9.87 -5.08 -2.34
N TYR A 111 -11.12 -4.66 -2.49
CA TYR A 111 -12.24 -5.56 -2.77
C TYR A 111 -12.66 -5.43 -4.24
N ALA A 112 -12.56 -6.52 -5.00
CA ALA A 112 -12.87 -6.51 -6.43
C ALA A 112 -14.36 -6.26 -6.72
N SER A 113 -15.23 -6.79 -5.86
CA SER A 113 -16.68 -6.61 -5.94
C SER A 113 -17.10 -5.15 -5.81
N GLU A 114 -16.46 -4.40 -4.92
CA GLU A 114 -16.76 -2.99 -4.65
C GLU A 114 -15.94 -2.04 -5.53
N ARG A 115 -14.82 -2.53 -6.07
CA ARG A 115 -13.83 -1.73 -6.80
C ARG A 115 -13.30 -0.57 -5.95
N ILE A 116 -13.09 -0.81 -4.66
CA ILE A 116 -12.57 0.16 -3.69
C ILE A 116 -11.31 -0.40 -3.04
N ILE A 117 -10.31 0.46 -2.82
CA ILE A 117 -9.15 0.17 -1.98
C ILE A 117 -9.34 0.92 -0.66
N HIS A 118 -9.63 0.19 0.41
CA HIS A 118 -9.72 0.73 1.76
C HIS A 118 -8.36 0.70 2.42
N THR A 119 -7.90 1.82 2.94
CA THR A 119 -6.56 1.91 3.53
C THR A 119 -6.57 2.69 4.84
N HIS A 120 -5.66 2.31 5.73
CA HIS A 120 -5.17 3.20 6.78
C HIS A 120 -3.78 3.69 6.39
N TRP A 121 -3.40 4.87 6.87
CA TRP A 121 -2.09 5.42 6.63
C TRP A 121 -1.41 5.93 7.89
N ILE A 122 -0.09 5.93 7.83
CA ILE A 122 0.79 6.59 8.79
C ILE A 122 1.66 7.56 8.00
N LEU A 123 1.57 8.86 8.34
CA LEU A 123 2.48 9.89 7.87
C LEU A 123 3.51 10.14 8.96
N THR A 124 4.77 9.89 8.66
CA THR A 124 5.89 10.21 9.54
C THR A 124 6.59 11.45 9.00
N ARG A 125 6.70 12.49 9.82
CA ARG A 125 7.44 13.70 9.49
C ARG A 125 8.63 13.89 10.42
N TYR A 126 9.68 14.49 9.89
CA TYR A 126 10.83 14.88 10.69
C TYR A 126 10.40 15.83 11.82
N ARG A 127 10.91 15.52 13.01
CA ARG A 127 10.88 16.35 14.21
C ARG A 127 12.21 16.14 14.93
N GLU A 128 12.61 17.12 15.73
CA GLU A 128 13.73 16.98 16.65
C GLU A 128 13.47 15.88 17.69
N ILE A 129 14.55 15.37 18.30
CA ILE A 129 14.51 14.22 19.20
C ILE A 129 13.52 14.40 20.37
N ASP A 130 13.43 15.61 20.91
CA ASP A 130 12.52 15.93 22.03
C ASP A 130 11.04 15.95 21.63
N SER A 131 10.76 15.91 20.33
CA SER A 131 9.41 15.93 19.75
C SER A 131 9.08 14.63 19.00
N LEU A 132 9.83 13.55 19.21
CA LEU A 132 9.59 12.25 18.57
C LEU A 132 8.15 11.75 18.74
N TRP A 133 7.52 12.04 19.87
CA TRP A 133 6.16 11.64 20.19
C TRP A 133 5.10 12.18 19.20
N ALA A 134 5.39 13.29 18.50
CA ALA A 134 4.47 13.98 17.58
C ALA A 134 4.84 13.80 16.09
N THR A 135 5.67 12.80 15.78
CA THR A 135 6.17 12.53 14.42
C THR A 135 5.15 11.85 13.52
N ASN A 136 4.24 11.07 14.11
CA ASN A 136 3.29 10.26 13.35
C ASN A 136 1.89 10.87 13.38
N LEU A 137 1.31 11.02 12.20
CA LEU A 137 -0.12 11.20 12.02
C LEU A 137 -0.70 9.91 11.47
N VAL A 138 -1.94 9.60 11.84
CA VAL A 138 -2.66 8.42 11.38
C VAL A 138 -4.01 8.82 10.80
N GLY A 139 -4.46 8.08 9.80
CA GLY A 139 -5.76 8.30 9.19
C GLY A 139 -6.17 7.15 8.29
N HIS A 140 -7.19 7.38 7.48
CA HIS A 140 -7.67 6.42 6.49
C HIS A 140 -7.98 7.12 5.17
N ASP A 141 -7.87 6.37 4.07
CA ASP A 141 -8.25 6.80 2.72
C ASP A 141 -8.97 5.66 2.00
N ASP A 142 -10.08 5.99 1.36
CA ASP A 142 -10.82 5.08 0.48
C ASP A 142 -10.63 5.53 -0.97
N PHE A 143 -9.95 4.70 -1.76
CA PHE A 143 -9.69 5.00 -3.16
C PHE A 143 -10.72 4.33 -4.07
N ARG A 144 -11.31 5.13 -4.96
CA ARG A 144 -12.23 4.70 -6.02
C ARG A 144 -11.62 4.96 -7.39
N ARG A 145 -12.08 4.25 -8.41
CA ARG A 145 -11.63 4.49 -9.79
C ARG A 145 -12.07 5.86 -10.29
N VAL A 146 -11.24 6.44 -11.14
CA VAL A 146 -11.56 7.62 -11.98
C VAL A 146 -12.14 7.15 -13.31
#